data_AF-A0A5N5M8S2-F1
#
_entry.id   AF-A0A5N5M8S2-F1
#
_cell.length_a   1.000
_cell.length_b   1.000
_cell.length_c   1.000
_cell.angle_alpha   90.00
_cell.angle_beta   90.00
_cell.angle_gamma   90.00
#
_symmetry.space_group_name_H-M   'P 1'
#
loop_
_entity.id
_entity.type
_entity.pdbx_description
1 polymer ?
#
loop_
_entity_poly.entity_id
_entity_poly.type
_entity_poly.pdbx_seq_one_letter_code
_entity_poly.pdbx_strand_id
1 'polypeptide(L)'
;MLMSYIEGDAWDKSEDKLDLPQASEIVREIAAFLATTFKTQLRGIGNIYPDPSKVPSASIIPANWDLSSPKYNIVQRMVSADFITKSLCQLDYARGPFKSSNGYMRARLEFAEQDLQARLYLAREWMKARAGEDALLQAESQKWDNKKYTWKSRGKLGRRKHPRTNSADSDDESDESDESTPDKGPFEYDVDEICVLKKALSNLAKLRSLLDDVFQPPHPDEEPEPSMIYHPDMHSGNILVNVTHGKLGAVLDWEWVSAVPLWEACVIPKFLEEGDGDRDLHIKPDPSNFWREVTGEDGQPEREFDDEAFNWESALYRDTKLREVFEETMKELSPGWVEVAERSKPFRLYSRMLRGYDEPWWLRRFDLKYCKLVKMHKAAKKGLTQEVHGESL
;
A
#
# COMPACT_ATOMS: atom_id res chain seq x y z
N MET A 1 -26.53 1.42 -11.05
CA MET A 1 -25.21 1.76 -10.48
C MET A 1 -25.16 1.06 -9.14
N LEU A 2 -24.19 0.19 -8.82
CA LEU A 2 -24.24 -0.63 -7.58
C LEU A 2 -24.49 0.21 -6.31
N MET A 3 -23.93 1.43 -6.31
CA MET A 3 -24.10 2.45 -5.26
C MET A 3 -25.55 2.90 -5.02
N SER A 4 -26.48 2.73 -5.97
CA SER A 4 -27.90 3.08 -5.75
C SER A 4 -28.68 1.99 -5.01
N TYR A 5 -28.06 0.84 -4.73
CA TYR A 5 -28.69 -0.33 -4.10
C TYR A 5 -28.18 -0.61 -2.69
N ILE A 6 -27.13 0.08 -2.24
CA ILE A 6 -26.55 -0.08 -0.91
C ILE A 6 -26.75 1.23 -0.17
N GLU A 7 -27.34 1.17 1.02
CA GLU A 7 -27.60 2.34 1.85
C GLU A 7 -26.29 2.85 2.48
N GLY A 8 -26.09 4.16 2.45
CA GLY A 8 -24.94 4.83 3.03
C GLY A 8 -24.16 5.68 2.03
N ASP A 9 -23.37 6.61 2.55
CA ASP A 9 -22.45 7.45 1.81
C ASP A 9 -21.01 6.99 2.10
N ALA A 10 -20.06 7.33 1.22
CA ALA A 10 -18.64 7.05 1.49
C ALA A 10 -18.16 7.77 2.76
N TRP A 11 -17.23 7.16 3.49
CA TRP A 11 -16.72 7.67 4.77
C TRP A 11 -16.18 9.10 4.61
N ASP A 12 -15.36 9.34 3.59
CA ASP A 12 -14.76 10.65 3.28
C ASP A 12 -15.79 11.77 3.07
N LYS A 13 -16.96 11.45 2.53
CA LYS A 13 -18.08 12.40 2.30
C LYS A 13 -19.02 12.57 3.50
N SER A 14 -18.77 11.80 4.55
CA SER A 14 -19.66 11.68 5.71
C SER A 14 -18.96 11.91 7.03
N GLU A 15 -17.63 12.04 7.01
CA GLU A 15 -16.80 12.13 8.19
C GLU A 15 -17.15 13.34 9.06
N ASP A 16 -17.45 14.47 8.44
CA ASP A 16 -17.90 15.72 9.06
C ASP A 16 -19.26 15.57 9.78
N LYS A 17 -20.08 14.61 9.34
CA LYS A 17 -21.41 14.31 9.90
C LYS A 17 -21.38 13.26 11.00
N LEU A 18 -20.26 12.54 11.15
CA LEU A 18 -20.08 11.50 12.16
C LEU A 18 -19.41 12.07 13.40
N ASP A 19 -20.08 12.01 14.55
CA ASP A 19 -19.39 12.29 15.81
C ASP A 19 -18.33 11.19 16.12
N LEU A 20 -17.40 11.51 17.03
CA LEU A 20 -16.33 10.57 17.38
C LEU A 20 -16.87 9.24 17.94
N PRO A 21 -17.90 9.20 18.81
CA PRO A 21 -18.55 7.96 19.23
C PRO A 21 -19.08 7.08 18.07
N GLN A 22 -19.80 7.66 17.10
CA GLN A 22 -20.33 6.94 15.94
C GLN A 22 -19.19 6.38 15.08
N ALA A 23 -18.19 7.21 14.79
CA ALA A 23 -17.01 6.78 14.03
C ALA A 23 -16.24 5.67 14.75
N SER A 24 -16.11 5.75 16.07
CA SER A 24 -15.48 4.70 16.89
C SER A 24 -16.23 3.38 16.78
N GLU A 25 -17.56 3.40 16.76
CA GLU A 25 -18.36 2.18 16.63
C GLU A 25 -18.17 1.51 15.27
N ILE A 26 -18.12 2.30 14.19
CA ILE A 26 -17.84 1.79 12.85
C ILE A 26 -16.43 1.16 12.80
N VAL A 27 -15.44 1.79 13.43
CA VAL A 27 -14.08 1.24 13.54
C VAL A 27 -14.07 -0.09 14.30
N ARG A 28 -14.88 -0.24 15.37
CA ARG A 28 -15.03 -1.53 16.08
C ARG A 28 -15.65 -2.60 15.19
N GLU A 29 -16.65 -2.26 14.37
CA GLU A 29 -17.26 -3.19 13.42
C GLU A 29 -16.24 -3.67 12.37
N ILE A 30 -15.41 -2.76 11.84
CA ILE A 30 -14.32 -3.11 10.93
C ILE A 30 -13.27 -3.98 11.63
N ALA A 31 -12.87 -3.64 12.86
CA ALA A 31 -11.95 -4.45 13.65
C ALA A 31 -12.50 -5.86 13.91
N ALA A 32 -13.79 -5.99 14.22
CA ALA A 32 -14.44 -7.28 14.40
C ALA A 32 -14.45 -8.13 13.11
N PHE A 33 -14.67 -7.50 11.96
CA PHE A 33 -14.53 -8.15 10.65
C PHE A 33 -13.10 -8.66 10.42
N LEU A 34 -12.08 -7.83 10.64
CA LEU A 34 -10.67 -8.21 10.49
C LEU A 34 -10.22 -9.29 11.49
N ALA A 35 -10.72 -9.25 12.72
CA ALA A 35 -10.49 -10.29 13.71
C ALA A 35 -11.10 -11.63 13.27
N THR A 36 -12.25 -11.60 12.59
CA THR A 36 -12.91 -12.81 12.06
C THR A 36 -12.10 -13.41 10.91
N THR A 37 -11.61 -12.59 9.98
CA THR A 37 -10.75 -13.07 8.88
C THR A 37 -9.42 -13.61 9.40
N PHE A 38 -8.85 -13.01 10.45
CA PHE A 38 -7.65 -13.53 11.10
C PHE A 38 -7.87 -14.88 11.79
N LYS A 39 -9.06 -15.12 12.35
CA LYS A 39 -9.43 -16.42 12.96
C LYS A 39 -9.71 -17.51 11.92
N THR A 40 -10.02 -17.12 10.69
CA THR A 40 -10.36 -18.01 9.57
C THR A 40 -9.24 -18.05 8.54
N GLN A 41 -8.05 -18.45 8.99
CA GLN A 41 -6.84 -18.48 8.15
C GLN A 41 -6.91 -19.54 7.05
N LEU A 42 -6.35 -19.19 5.91
CA LEU A 42 -6.10 -20.08 4.78
C LEU A 42 -4.66 -20.62 4.85
N ARG A 43 -4.32 -21.53 3.93
CA ARG A 43 -2.97 -22.09 3.79
C ARG A 43 -2.41 -21.75 2.42
N GLY A 44 -1.22 -21.14 2.42
CA GLY A 44 -0.56 -20.64 1.21
C GLY A 44 -1.05 -19.25 0.79
N ILE A 45 -0.31 -18.64 -0.12
CA ILE A 45 -0.48 -17.26 -0.58
C ILE A 45 -0.98 -17.27 -2.02
N GLY A 46 -2.05 -16.53 -2.32
CA GLY A 46 -2.66 -16.56 -3.65
C GLY A 46 -4.04 -15.93 -3.68
N ASN A 47 -4.88 -16.37 -4.61
CA ASN A 47 -6.29 -15.94 -4.66
C ASN A 47 -7.24 -17.11 -4.31
N ILE A 48 -8.46 -16.81 -3.88
CA ILE A 48 -9.52 -17.79 -3.64
C ILE A 48 -10.33 -18.13 -4.89
N TYR A 49 -10.10 -17.43 -6.01
CA TYR A 49 -10.76 -17.78 -7.26
C TYR A 49 -10.36 -19.18 -7.74
N PRO A 50 -11.31 -20.03 -8.11
CA PRO A 50 -11.00 -21.33 -8.70
C PRO A 50 -10.25 -21.17 -10.02
N ASP A 51 -9.40 -22.14 -10.32
CA ASP A 51 -8.70 -22.24 -11.61
C ASP A 51 -9.74 -22.40 -12.74
N PRO A 52 -9.92 -21.41 -13.63
CA PRO A 52 -10.96 -21.45 -14.66
C PRO A 52 -10.76 -22.59 -15.66
N SER A 53 -9.55 -23.15 -15.78
CA SER A 53 -9.31 -24.35 -16.59
C SER A 53 -9.87 -25.63 -15.96
N LYS A 54 -10.16 -25.59 -14.65
CA LYS A 54 -10.76 -26.66 -13.85
C LYS A 54 -12.21 -26.39 -13.50
N VAL A 55 -12.76 -25.22 -13.83
CA VAL A 55 -14.18 -24.90 -13.68
C VAL A 55 -14.86 -25.18 -15.02
N PRO A 56 -15.90 -26.04 -15.07
CA PRO A 56 -16.71 -26.21 -16.27
C PRO A 56 -17.24 -24.85 -16.74
N SER A 57 -17.00 -24.54 -18.03
CA SER A 57 -17.38 -23.27 -18.63
C SER A 57 -18.87 -22.98 -18.38
N ALA A 58 -19.15 -21.80 -17.82
CA ALA A 58 -20.46 -21.14 -17.67
C ALA A 58 -21.34 -21.42 -16.43
N SER A 59 -20.85 -21.99 -15.33
CA SER A 59 -21.61 -21.99 -14.06
C SER A 59 -20.86 -21.32 -12.92
N ILE A 60 -21.39 -20.19 -12.47
CA ILE A 60 -21.13 -19.59 -11.15
C ILE A 60 -21.23 -20.74 -10.12
N ILE A 61 -20.10 -21.06 -9.49
CA ILE A 61 -19.93 -21.96 -8.33
C ILE A 61 -20.90 -23.16 -8.31
N PRO A 62 -20.44 -24.39 -8.62
CA PRO A 62 -21.26 -25.59 -8.50
C PRO A 62 -21.95 -25.67 -7.12
N ALA A 63 -23.26 -25.89 -7.09
CA ALA A 63 -24.08 -25.92 -5.87
C ALA A 63 -23.66 -26.99 -4.84
N ASN A 64 -22.69 -27.84 -5.18
CA ASN A 64 -22.14 -28.91 -4.35
C ASN A 64 -20.77 -28.57 -3.75
N TRP A 65 -20.28 -27.32 -3.87
CA TRP A 65 -19.05 -26.92 -3.23
C TRP A 65 -19.28 -26.71 -1.73
N ASP A 66 -18.83 -27.67 -0.93
CA ASP A 66 -18.79 -27.53 0.51
C ASP A 66 -17.64 -26.59 0.90
N LEU A 67 -17.92 -25.28 0.99
CA LEU A 67 -16.95 -24.26 1.40
C LEU A 67 -16.40 -24.49 2.83
N SER A 68 -16.98 -25.40 3.61
CA SER A 68 -16.46 -25.78 4.93
C SER A 68 -15.39 -26.88 4.87
N SER A 69 -15.23 -27.54 3.71
CA SER A 69 -14.25 -28.60 3.53
C SER A 69 -12.83 -28.02 3.32
N PRO A 70 -11.83 -28.44 4.12
CA PRO A 70 -10.44 -28.01 3.98
C PRO A 70 -9.83 -28.27 2.58
N LYS A 71 -10.41 -29.20 1.81
CA LYS A 71 -10.01 -29.49 0.43
C LYS A 71 -10.21 -28.32 -0.53
N TYR A 72 -11.04 -27.33 -0.19
CA TYR A 72 -11.35 -26.18 -1.05
C TYR A 72 -10.74 -24.87 -0.55
N ASN A 73 -10.04 -24.89 0.58
CA ASN A 73 -9.24 -23.77 1.10
C ASN A 73 -7.86 -23.68 0.41
N ILE A 74 -7.78 -24.08 -0.87
CA ILE A 74 -6.55 -24.10 -1.66
C ILE A 74 -6.49 -22.81 -2.45
N VAL A 75 -5.56 -21.93 -2.07
CA VAL A 75 -5.29 -20.72 -2.84
C VAL A 75 -4.76 -21.05 -4.23
N GLN A 76 -5.10 -20.20 -5.20
CA GLN A 76 -4.72 -20.29 -6.61
C GLN A 76 -3.83 -19.10 -7.00
N ARG A 77 -3.59 -18.95 -8.30
CA ARG A 77 -2.83 -17.84 -8.89
C ARG A 77 -3.40 -16.49 -8.41
N MET A 78 -2.51 -15.64 -7.91
CA MET A 78 -2.83 -14.33 -7.38
C MET A 78 -3.26 -13.36 -8.49
N VAL A 79 -4.29 -12.59 -8.17
CA VAL A 79 -4.73 -11.40 -8.91
C VAL A 79 -4.52 -10.24 -7.95
N SER A 80 -3.35 -9.61 -8.02
CA SER A 80 -2.96 -8.49 -7.17
C SER A 80 -2.44 -7.36 -8.03
N ALA A 81 -2.72 -6.13 -7.62
CA ALA A 81 -2.18 -4.93 -8.25
C ALA A 81 -0.65 -4.97 -8.36
N ASP A 82 0.04 -5.64 -7.41
CA ASP A 82 1.49 -5.83 -7.43
C ASP A 82 2.01 -6.56 -8.68
N PHE A 83 1.15 -7.31 -9.39
CA PHE A 83 1.52 -8.07 -10.59
C PHE A 83 0.82 -7.62 -11.88
N ILE A 84 -0.26 -6.82 -11.79
CA ILE A 84 -1.19 -6.60 -12.91
C ILE A 84 -1.23 -5.16 -13.41
N THR A 85 -0.90 -4.16 -12.58
CA THR A 85 -1.04 -2.74 -12.96
C THR A 85 0.10 -2.19 -13.82
N LYS A 86 1.15 -2.97 -14.07
CA LYS A 86 2.36 -2.49 -14.75
C LYS A 86 2.46 -2.96 -16.20
N SER A 87 3.35 -2.31 -16.95
CA SER A 87 3.65 -2.49 -18.38
C SER A 87 3.78 -3.94 -18.84
N LEU A 88 4.17 -4.84 -17.93
CA LEU A 88 4.45 -6.23 -18.19
C LEU A 88 3.37 -7.21 -17.69
N CYS A 89 2.15 -6.77 -17.42
CA CYS A 89 1.06 -7.65 -16.98
C CYS A 89 0.77 -8.83 -17.94
N GLN A 90 1.23 -8.73 -19.19
CA GLN A 90 1.10 -9.75 -20.23
C GLN A 90 2.20 -10.82 -20.19
N LEU A 91 3.31 -10.61 -19.46
CA LEU A 91 4.36 -11.60 -19.35
C LEU A 91 3.99 -12.70 -18.34
N ASP A 92 4.45 -13.92 -18.62
CA ASP A 92 4.10 -15.07 -17.79
C ASP A 92 5.01 -15.14 -16.56
N TYR A 93 4.54 -14.55 -15.47
CA TYR A 93 5.18 -14.60 -14.17
C TYR A 93 4.57 -15.67 -13.26
N ALA A 94 5.41 -16.22 -12.40
CA ALA A 94 4.95 -16.95 -11.22
C ALA A 94 4.13 -15.99 -10.35
N ARG A 95 2.80 -16.18 -10.38
CA ARG A 95 1.85 -15.43 -9.54
C ARG A 95 1.27 -16.33 -8.45
N GLY A 96 1.99 -17.39 -8.09
CA GLY A 96 1.56 -18.37 -7.11
C GLY A 96 0.67 -19.48 -7.70
N PRO A 97 0.06 -20.30 -6.85
CA PRO A 97 0.06 -20.17 -5.39
C PRO A 97 1.47 -20.33 -4.79
N PHE A 98 1.78 -19.54 -3.76
CA PHE A 98 3.06 -19.62 -3.06
C PHE A 98 2.89 -20.30 -1.71
N LYS A 99 3.88 -21.10 -1.31
CA LYS A 99 3.87 -21.77 0.00
C LYS A 99 4.43 -20.93 1.14
N SER A 100 5.25 -19.91 0.82
CA SER A 100 5.97 -19.13 1.81
C SER A 100 6.15 -17.68 1.39
N SER A 101 6.36 -16.83 2.39
CA SER A 101 6.68 -15.42 2.23
C SER A 101 7.93 -15.22 1.38
N ASN A 102 8.95 -16.09 1.52
CA ASN A 102 10.15 -16.03 0.68
C ASN A 102 9.80 -16.21 -0.80
N GLY A 103 9.03 -17.24 -1.14
CA GLY A 103 8.63 -17.51 -2.54
C GLY A 103 7.78 -16.38 -3.13
N TYR A 104 6.86 -15.85 -2.33
CA TYR A 104 6.03 -14.70 -2.72
C TYR A 104 6.86 -13.43 -2.95
N MET A 105 7.76 -13.08 -2.03
CA MET A 105 8.60 -11.88 -2.16
C MET A 105 9.64 -12.02 -3.27
N ARG A 106 10.17 -13.23 -3.50
CA ARG A 106 11.05 -13.55 -4.63
C ARG A 106 10.37 -13.27 -5.97
N ALA A 107 9.14 -13.75 -6.13
CA ALA A 107 8.36 -13.52 -7.35
C ALA A 107 8.08 -12.02 -7.60
N ARG A 108 7.74 -11.26 -6.54
CA ARG A 108 7.55 -9.80 -6.65
C ARG A 108 8.84 -9.07 -7.02
N LEU A 109 9.99 -9.48 -6.48
CA LEU A 109 11.29 -8.94 -6.86
C LEU A 109 11.63 -9.22 -8.32
N GLU A 110 11.40 -10.45 -8.78
CA GLU A 110 11.66 -10.86 -10.17
C GLU A 110 10.78 -10.10 -11.15
N PHE A 111 9.51 -9.90 -10.81
CA PHE A 111 8.60 -9.05 -11.57
C PHE A 111 9.13 -7.60 -11.67
N ALA A 112 9.47 -6.99 -10.53
CA ALA A 112 9.97 -5.62 -10.48
C ALA A 112 11.29 -5.45 -11.27
N GLU A 113 12.19 -6.42 -11.16
CA GLU A 113 13.47 -6.41 -11.87
C GLU A 113 13.25 -6.48 -13.39
N GLN A 114 12.37 -7.37 -13.86
CA GLN A 114 12.07 -7.48 -15.28
C GLN A 114 11.34 -6.24 -15.83
N ASP A 115 10.41 -5.66 -15.08
CA ASP A 115 9.75 -4.40 -15.44
C ASP A 115 10.76 -3.26 -15.63
N LEU A 116 11.67 -3.09 -14.67
CA LEU A 116 12.73 -2.09 -14.78
C LEU A 116 13.70 -2.37 -15.93
N GLN A 117 14.08 -3.64 -16.16
CA GLN A 117 14.96 -4.01 -17.26
C GLN A 117 14.31 -3.73 -18.62
N ALA A 118 13.03 -4.08 -18.79
CA ALA A 118 12.28 -3.81 -20.02
C ALA A 118 12.14 -2.30 -20.27
N ARG A 119 11.77 -1.54 -19.23
CA ARG A 119 11.69 -0.07 -19.33
C ARG A 119 13.03 0.57 -19.63
N LEU A 120 14.12 0.07 -19.04
CA LEU A 120 15.48 0.57 -19.29
C LEU A 120 15.92 0.27 -20.72
N TYR A 121 15.62 -0.93 -21.22
CA TYR A 121 15.87 -1.29 -22.62
C TYR A 121 15.13 -0.33 -23.57
N LEU A 122 13.82 -0.13 -23.36
CA LEU A 122 13.03 0.79 -24.18
C LEU A 122 13.51 2.24 -24.09
N ALA A 123 13.95 2.69 -22.90
CA ALA A 123 14.53 4.01 -22.71
C ALA A 123 15.79 4.22 -23.54
N ARG A 124 16.67 3.21 -23.57
CA ARG A 124 17.91 3.24 -24.36
C ARG A 124 17.64 3.29 -25.84
N GLU A 125 16.75 2.42 -26.33
CA GLU A 125 16.37 2.38 -27.75
C GLU A 125 15.72 3.70 -28.19
N TRP A 126 14.84 4.26 -27.35
CA TRP A 126 14.21 5.55 -27.62
C TRP A 126 15.24 6.68 -27.70
N MET A 127 16.15 6.75 -26.73
CA MET A 127 17.21 7.77 -26.68
C MET A 127 18.13 7.67 -27.90
N LYS A 128 18.55 6.45 -28.25
CA LYS A 128 19.36 6.20 -29.44
C LYS A 128 18.66 6.66 -30.72
N ALA A 129 17.37 6.36 -30.85
CA ALA A 129 16.59 6.68 -32.04
C ALA A 129 16.29 8.18 -32.20
N ARG A 130 16.08 8.92 -31.10
CA ARG A 130 15.65 10.34 -31.16
C ARG A 130 16.74 11.36 -30.87
N ALA A 131 17.62 11.09 -29.92
CA ALA A 131 18.61 12.04 -29.43
C ALA A 131 20.06 11.69 -29.85
N GLY A 132 20.26 10.49 -30.43
CA GLY A 132 21.56 10.02 -30.90
C GLY A 132 22.40 9.34 -29.82
N GLU A 133 23.53 8.75 -30.23
CA GLU A 133 24.39 7.96 -29.33
C GLU A 133 25.07 8.82 -28.24
N ASP A 134 25.42 10.07 -28.54
CA ASP A 134 26.04 10.99 -27.56
C ASP A 134 25.11 11.31 -26.39
N ALA A 135 23.83 11.54 -26.66
CA ALA A 135 22.83 11.79 -25.63
C ALA A 135 22.59 10.55 -24.75
N LEU A 136 22.61 9.35 -25.36
CA LEU A 136 22.54 8.09 -24.61
C LEU A 136 23.77 7.92 -23.70
N LEU A 137 24.98 8.19 -24.21
CA LEU A 137 26.22 8.12 -23.41
C LEU A 137 26.18 9.10 -22.23
N GLN A 138 25.64 10.30 -22.43
CA GLN A 138 25.45 11.27 -21.36
C GLN A 138 24.46 10.75 -20.30
N ALA A 139 23.30 10.24 -20.72
CA ALA A 139 22.30 9.67 -19.82
C ALA A 139 22.85 8.47 -19.01
N GLU A 140 23.60 7.59 -19.67
CA GLU A 140 24.25 6.43 -19.03
C GLU A 140 25.31 6.83 -18.00
N SER A 141 26.01 7.94 -18.25
CA SER A 141 27.05 8.46 -17.37
C SER A 141 26.50 9.27 -16.19
N GLN A 142 25.23 9.67 -16.26
CA GLN A 142 24.59 10.47 -15.23
C GLN A 142 24.49 9.69 -13.91
N LYS A 143 24.97 10.34 -12.83
CA LYS A 143 24.86 9.80 -11.47
C LYS A 143 23.57 10.25 -10.81
N TRP A 144 23.02 9.37 -9.99
CA TRP A 144 21.87 9.67 -9.16
C TRP A 144 22.16 10.81 -8.18
N ASP A 145 21.28 11.81 -8.13
CA ASP A 145 21.34 12.93 -7.19
C ASP A 145 20.04 13.05 -6.37
N ASN A 146 20.15 12.80 -5.06
CA ASN A 146 19.04 12.92 -4.10
C ASN A 146 18.47 14.34 -3.98
N LYS A 147 19.19 15.38 -4.40
CA LYS A 147 18.73 16.77 -4.35
C LYS A 147 17.82 17.13 -5.51
N LYS A 148 17.98 16.46 -6.65
CA LYS A 148 17.20 16.72 -7.88
C LYS A 148 15.74 16.28 -7.75
N TYR A 149 15.48 15.18 -7.05
CA TYR A 149 14.16 14.57 -6.94
C TYR A 149 13.47 14.95 -5.63
N THR A 150 12.83 16.12 -5.61
CA THR A 150 12.09 16.63 -4.43
C THR A 150 10.59 16.36 -4.55
N TRP A 151 9.82 16.60 -3.48
CA TRP A 151 8.37 16.43 -3.50
C TRP A 151 7.68 17.33 -4.55
N LYS A 152 8.25 18.51 -4.85
CA LYS A 152 7.79 19.40 -5.92
C LYS A 152 7.98 18.81 -7.32
N SER A 153 8.79 17.75 -7.44
CA SER A 153 9.05 17.03 -8.69
C SER A 153 8.06 15.87 -8.91
N ARG A 154 7.19 15.56 -7.92
CA ARG A 154 6.19 14.47 -7.92
C ARG A 154 5.19 14.53 -9.09
N GLY A 155 5.09 15.66 -9.80
CA GLY A 155 4.27 15.82 -11.01
C GLY A 155 5.01 15.96 -12.34
N LYS A 156 6.34 16.17 -12.34
CA LYS A 156 7.11 16.53 -13.56
C LYS A 156 7.97 15.40 -14.14
N LEU A 157 8.47 14.50 -13.29
CA LEU A 157 9.12 13.27 -13.74
C LEU A 157 8.17 12.10 -13.51
N GLY A 158 7.81 11.39 -14.58
CA GLY A 158 7.06 10.13 -14.46
C GLY A 158 5.54 10.22 -14.53
N ARG A 159 4.91 11.37 -14.85
CA ARG A 159 3.52 11.36 -15.36
C ARG A 159 3.49 10.77 -16.77
N ARG A 160 3.73 9.47 -16.86
CA ARG A 160 3.14 8.66 -17.91
C ARG A 160 1.66 8.58 -17.58
N LYS A 161 0.83 9.22 -18.41
CA LYS A 161 -0.51 8.69 -18.65
C LYS A 161 -0.29 7.31 -19.29
N HIS A 162 -0.07 6.28 -18.47
CA HIS A 162 -0.55 4.97 -18.87
C HIS A 162 -2.04 5.15 -19.21
N PRO A 163 -2.59 4.52 -20.26
CA PRO A 163 -4.03 4.54 -20.48
C PRO A 163 -4.68 4.25 -19.14
N ARG A 164 -5.51 5.18 -18.65
CA ARG A 164 -6.14 5.12 -17.34
C ARG A 164 -6.65 3.69 -17.12
N THR A 165 -6.01 2.97 -16.22
CA THR A 165 -6.61 1.82 -15.54
C THR A 165 -6.67 2.23 -14.09
N ASN A 166 -7.78 2.86 -13.73
CA ASN A 166 -8.31 3.11 -12.39
C ASN A 166 -7.28 3.06 -11.24
N SER A 167 -6.35 4.00 -11.24
CA SER A 167 -5.67 4.42 -10.01
C SER A 167 -6.61 5.41 -9.34
N ALA A 168 -7.30 4.97 -8.29
CA ALA A 168 -8.23 5.76 -7.50
C ALA A 168 -7.56 6.84 -6.63
N ASP A 169 -6.23 6.95 -6.62
CA ASP A 169 -5.52 7.95 -5.83
C ASP A 169 -5.09 9.17 -6.67
N SER A 170 -6.04 10.00 -7.09
CA SER A 170 -5.77 11.43 -7.36
C SER A 170 -7.05 12.27 -7.32
N ASP A 171 -7.54 12.58 -6.13
CA ASP A 171 -8.41 13.74 -5.92
C ASP A 171 -7.55 15.00 -5.93
N ASP A 172 -7.35 15.54 -7.13
CA ASP A 172 -6.89 16.91 -7.34
C ASP A 172 -7.70 17.47 -8.53
N GLU A 173 -8.99 17.67 -8.29
CA GLU A 173 -9.86 18.43 -9.19
C GLU A 173 -9.70 19.93 -8.92
N SER A 174 -8.73 20.54 -9.59
CA SER A 174 -8.86 21.94 -9.99
C SER A 174 -8.01 22.20 -11.24
N ASP A 175 -8.63 22.12 -12.41
CA ASP A 175 -8.39 23.14 -13.45
C ASP A 175 -9.42 22.99 -14.58
N GLU A 176 -10.44 23.86 -14.55
CA GLU A 176 -11.17 24.24 -15.75
C GLU A 176 -10.28 25.18 -16.56
N SER A 177 -9.52 24.64 -17.50
CA SER A 177 -9.19 25.36 -18.74
C SER A 177 -8.90 24.39 -19.89
N ASP A 178 -9.87 24.39 -20.78
CA ASP A 178 -9.84 23.84 -22.12
C ASP A 178 -8.78 24.58 -22.97
N GLU A 179 -7.67 23.92 -23.28
CA GLU A 179 -7.02 24.06 -24.59
C GLU A 179 -6.48 22.71 -25.06
N SER A 180 -6.97 22.30 -26.23
CA SER A 180 -6.54 21.17 -27.05
C SER A 180 -5.02 21.02 -27.12
N THR A 181 -4.46 20.12 -26.30
CA THR A 181 -3.10 19.61 -26.54
C THR A 181 -3.18 18.45 -27.52
N PRO A 182 -2.41 18.49 -28.64
CA PRO A 182 -2.43 17.42 -29.61
C PRO A 182 -1.93 16.14 -28.92
N ASP A 183 -2.62 15.05 -29.20
CA ASP A 183 -2.31 13.69 -28.78
C ASP A 183 -0.79 13.41 -28.93
N LYS A 184 -0.06 13.52 -27.82
CA LYS A 184 1.38 13.28 -27.80
C LYS A 184 1.57 11.78 -27.97
N GLY A 185 2.09 11.39 -29.14
CA GLY A 185 2.44 10.02 -29.50
C GLY A 185 3.33 9.29 -28.49
N PRO A 186 3.70 8.02 -28.79
CA PRO A 186 4.05 7.02 -27.80
C PRO A 186 5.31 7.39 -26.98
N PHE A 187 5.21 7.17 -25.67
CA PHE A 187 6.29 7.10 -24.66
C PHE A 187 7.52 7.98 -24.95
N GLU A 188 7.53 9.21 -24.45
CA GLU A 188 8.76 10.02 -24.36
C GLU A 188 9.56 9.57 -23.13
N TYR A 189 10.83 9.23 -23.33
CA TYR A 189 11.79 8.92 -22.27
C TYR A 189 12.71 10.13 -22.12
N ASP A 190 12.77 10.76 -20.95
CA ASP A 190 13.75 11.83 -20.74
C ASP A 190 15.14 11.27 -20.36
N VAL A 191 16.15 12.13 -20.38
CA VAL A 191 17.54 11.79 -20.01
C VAL A 191 17.63 11.25 -18.58
N ASP A 192 16.72 11.68 -17.70
CA ASP A 192 16.71 11.33 -16.29
C ASP A 192 16.15 9.91 -16.03
N GLU A 193 15.24 9.43 -16.88
CA GLU A 193 14.59 8.12 -16.75
C GLU A 193 15.61 6.97 -16.73
N ILE A 194 16.66 7.02 -17.58
CA ILE A 194 17.75 6.02 -17.56
C ILE A 194 18.45 6.00 -16.19
N CYS A 195 18.71 7.18 -15.61
CA CYS A 195 19.34 7.30 -14.30
C CYS A 195 18.43 6.77 -13.17
N VAL A 196 17.13 7.09 -13.21
CA VAL A 196 16.10 6.61 -12.28
C VAL A 196 16.01 5.08 -12.32
N LEU A 197 15.87 4.49 -13.50
CA LEU A 197 15.75 3.04 -13.69
C LEU A 197 17.01 2.28 -13.24
N LYS A 198 18.21 2.81 -13.55
CA LYS A 198 19.47 2.23 -13.06
C LYS A 198 19.58 2.27 -11.54
N LYS A 199 19.15 3.38 -10.91
CA LYS A 199 19.11 3.48 -9.44
C LYS A 199 18.12 2.50 -8.83
N ALA A 200 16.93 2.36 -9.42
CA ALA A 200 15.93 1.39 -9.01
C ALA A 200 16.46 -0.06 -9.07
N LEU A 201 17.09 -0.45 -10.18
CA LEU A 201 17.72 -1.78 -10.32
C LEU A 201 18.81 -2.02 -9.27
N SER A 202 19.68 -1.03 -9.03
CA SER A 202 20.70 -1.13 -7.98
C SER A 202 20.10 -1.30 -6.59
N ASN A 203 18.98 -0.64 -6.31
CA ASN A 203 18.25 -0.76 -5.05
C ASN A 203 17.56 -2.13 -4.93
N LEU A 204 16.98 -2.68 -6.01
CA LEU A 204 16.42 -4.04 -6.02
C LEU A 204 17.50 -5.09 -5.76
N ALA A 205 18.69 -4.94 -6.32
CA ALA A 205 19.81 -5.84 -6.04
C ALA A 205 20.16 -5.88 -4.54
N LYS A 206 20.12 -4.72 -3.85
CA LYS A 206 20.28 -4.65 -2.39
C LYS A 206 19.16 -5.38 -1.66
N LEU A 207 17.90 -5.19 -2.05
CA LEU A 207 16.76 -5.91 -1.46
C LEU A 207 16.88 -7.42 -1.68
N ARG A 208 17.28 -7.86 -2.87
CA ARG A 208 17.48 -9.28 -3.20
C ARG A 208 18.54 -9.91 -2.30
N SER A 209 19.61 -9.18 -2.00
CA SER A 209 20.66 -9.68 -1.09
C SER A 209 20.18 -9.88 0.36
N LEU A 210 19.11 -9.19 0.77
CA LEU A 210 18.49 -9.35 2.09
C LEU A 210 17.32 -10.33 2.10
N LEU A 211 16.87 -10.84 0.95
CA LEU A 211 15.63 -11.60 0.85
C LEU A 211 15.65 -12.81 1.77
N ASP A 212 16.67 -13.66 1.67
CA ASP A 212 16.76 -14.92 2.41
C ASP A 212 17.11 -14.70 3.89
N ASP A 213 17.69 -13.55 4.23
CA ASP A 213 17.95 -13.14 5.60
C ASP A 213 16.67 -12.70 6.31
N VAL A 214 15.86 -11.88 5.64
CA VAL A 214 14.62 -11.33 6.16
C VAL A 214 13.55 -12.41 6.13
N PHE A 215 13.27 -12.97 4.96
CA PHE A 215 12.29 -14.04 4.75
C PHE A 215 13.03 -15.35 4.58
N GLN A 216 13.14 -16.15 5.63
CA GLN A 216 13.86 -17.42 5.54
C GLN A 216 13.22 -18.35 4.50
N PRO A 217 14.01 -19.03 3.67
CA PRO A 217 13.50 -20.07 2.78
C PRO A 217 12.81 -21.17 3.61
N PRO A 218 11.64 -21.66 3.17
CA PRO A 218 10.94 -22.71 3.90
C PRO A 218 11.70 -24.04 3.80
N HIS A 219 11.56 -24.89 4.81
CA HIS A 219 12.01 -26.27 4.71
C HIS A 219 11.16 -27.02 3.65
N PRO A 220 11.72 -27.95 2.86
CA PRO A 220 10.96 -28.68 1.83
C PRO A 220 9.69 -29.38 2.34
N ASP A 221 9.74 -29.83 3.60
CA ASP A 221 8.64 -30.54 4.27
C ASP A 221 7.69 -29.62 5.07
N GLU A 222 7.90 -28.30 5.02
CA GLU A 222 6.99 -27.36 5.67
C GLU A 222 5.66 -27.26 4.92
N GLU A 223 4.57 -27.28 5.69
CA GLU A 223 3.25 -26.95 5.20
C GLU A 223 3.19 -25.49 4.72
N PRO A 224 2.33 -25.16 3.74
CA PRO A 224 2.14 -23.77 3.32
C PRO A 224 1.82 -22.86 4.50
N GLU A 225 2.47 -21.70 4.55
CA GLU A 225 2.32 -20.75 5.65
C GLU A 225 0.87 -20.24 5.77
N PRO A 226 0.44 -19.85 6.99
CA PRO A 226 -0.89 -19.29 7.17
C PRO A 226 -1.04 -17.95 6.44
N SER A 227 -2.21 -17.75 5.86
CA SER A 227 -2.59 -16.53 5.17
C SER A 227 -4.01 -16.12 5.56
N MET A 228 -4.40 -14.91 5.21
CA MET A 228 -5.77 -14.46 5.36
C MET A 228 -6.17 -13.54 4.21
N ILE A 229 -7.47 -13.42 3.99
CA ILE A 229 -8.03 -12.49 3.02
C ILE A 229 -7.70 -11.06 3.44
N TYR A 230 -7.12 -10.31 2.52
CA TYR A 230 -6.72 -8.93 2.71
C TYR A 230 -7.32 -8.05 1.62
N HIS A 231 -7.91 -6.93 2.04
CA HIS A 231 -8.42 -5.89 1.16
C HIS A 231 -7.33 -4.81 0.98
N PRO A 232 -6.57 -4.82 -0.12
CA PRO A 232 -5.43 -3.92 -0.26
C PRO A 232 -5.82 -2.45 -0.43
N ASP A 233 -7.10 -2.16 -0.66
CA ASP A 233 -7.59 -0.81 -0.96
C ASP A 233 -8.74 -0.34 -0.06
N MET A 234 -8.64 -0.66 1.23
CA MET A 234 -9.64 -0.26 2.23
C MET A 234 -9.37 1.19 2.72
N HIS A 235 -9.55 2.15 1.82
CA HIS A 235 -9.53 3.59 2.12
C HIS A 235 -10.96 4.13 2.33
N SER A 236 -11.09 5.37 2.79
CA SER A 236 -12.36 6.01 3.18
C SER A 236 -13.42 5.99 2.06
N GLY A 237 -13.03 6.25 0.81
CA GLY A 237 -13.91 6.15 -0.36
C GLY A 237 -14.52 4.77 -0.62
N ASN A 238 -13.89 3.69 -0.14
CA ASN A 238 -14.37 2.31 -0.27
C ASN A 238 -15.13 1.79 0.95
N ILE A 239 -15.42 2.67 1.92
CA ILE A 239 -16.18 2.34 3.13
C ILE A 239 -17.48 3.15 3.10
N LEU A 240 -18.62 2.47 3.01
CA LEU A 240 -19.93 3.10 3.13
C LEU A 240 -20.36 3.12 4.59
N VAL A 241 -20.87 4.27 5.03
CA VAL A 241 -21.36 4.52 6.37
C VAL A 241 -22.82 4.97 6.34
N ASN A 242 -23.61 4.45 7.28
CA ASN A 242 -24.94 4.97 7.55
C ASN A 242 -24.84 6.00 8.67
N VAL A 243 -24.83 7.28 8.31
CA VAL A 243 -24.71 8.39 9.27
C VAL A 243 -25.91 8.46 10.22
N THR A 244 -27.12 8.15 9.73
CA THR A 244 -28.36 8.18 10.53
C THR A 244 -28.32 7.17 11.68
N HIS A 245 -27.75 5.99 11.43
CA HIS A 245 -27.67 4.92 12.42
C HIS A 245 -26.30 4.81 13.12
N GLY A 246 -25.27 5.52 12.62
CA GLY A 246 -23.89 5.40 13.12
C GLY A 246 -23.33 4.00 12.92
N LYS A 247 -23.59 3.39 11.76
CA LYS A 247 -23.27 1.97 11.46
C LYS A 247 -22.49 1.81 10.17
N LEU A 248 -21.69 0.75 10.08
CA LEU A 248 -21.06 0.35 8.83
C LEU A 248 -22.13 -0.09 7.83
N GLY A 249 -22.15 0.51 6.65
CA GLY A 249 -23.04 0.12 5.56
C GLY A 249 -22.44 -1.04 4.75
N ALA A 250 -21.27 -0.82 4.18
CA ALA A 250 -20.56 -1.82 3.38
C ALA A 250 -19.07 -1.48 3.22
N VAL A 251 -18.27 -2.49 2.86
CA VAL A 251 -16.92 -2.32 2.32
C VAL A 251 -16.98 -2.69 0.85
N LEU A 252 -16.50 -1.82 -0.03
CA LEU A 252 -16.58 -1.94 -1.48
C LEU A 252 -15.23 -2.30 -2.10
N ASP A 253 -15.26 -2.54 -3.40
CA ASP A 253 -14.08 -2.66 -4.27
C ASP A 253 -13.13 -3.84 -4.00
N TRP A 254 -13.73 -5.03 -3.91
CA TRP A 254 -13.03 -6.28 -3.63
C TRP A 254 -12.20 -6.84 -4.80
N GLU A 255 -11.96 -6.08 -5.87
CA GLU A 255 -11.40 -6.60 -7.13
C GLU A 255 -9.93 -7.07 -7.02
N TRP A 256 -9.18 -6.53 -6.05
CA TRP A 256 -7.77 -6.88 -5.81
C TRP A 256 -7.53 -7.75 -4.58
N VAL A 257 -8.60 -8.33 -4.03
CA VAL A 257 -8.52 -9.10 -2.81
C VAL A 257 -7.79 -10.41 -3.05
N SER A 258 -6.87 -10.74 -2.15
CA SER A 258 -6.06 -11.95 -2.20
C SER A 258 -5.80 -12.48 -0.79
N ALA A 259 -5.51 -13.78 -0.70
CA ALA A 259 -4.97 -14.40 0.50
C ALA A 259 -3.47 -14.09 0.56
N VAL A 260 -3.06 -13.23 1.50
CA VAL A 260 -1.68 -12.80 1.68
C VAL A 260 -1.12 -13.30 3.01
N PRO A 261 0.22 -13.35 3.20
CA PRO A 261 0.80 -13.73 4.48
C PRO A 261 0.25 -12.90 5.63
N LEU A 262 0.15 -13.47 6.83
CA LEU A 262 -0.36 -12.74 7.99
C LEU A 262 0.40 -11.44 8.26
N TRP A 263 1.71 -11.40 7.99
CA TRP A 263 2.52 -10.19 8.18
C TRP A 263 2.14 -9.03 7.26
N GLU A 264 1.53 -9.33 6.10
CA GLU A 264 1.07 -8.34 5.12
C GLU A 264 -0.38 -7.94 5.39
N ALA A 265 -1.22 -8.86 5.86
CA ALA A 265 -2.62 -8.61 6.18
C ALA A 265 -2.84 -7.94 7.55
N CYS A 266 -1.96 -8.21 8.53
CA CYS A 266 -2.07 -7.65 9.89
C CYS A 266 -1.49 -6.22 9.92
N VAL A 267 -2.24 -5.30 9.32
CA VAL A 267 -1.94 -3.87 9.23
C VAL A 267 -3.13 -3.02 9.65
N ILE A 268 -2.85 -1.82 10.15
CA ILE A 268 -3.87 -0.80 10.34
C ILE A 268 -4.49 -0.50 8.94
N PRO A 269 -5.82 -0.51 8.82
CA PRO A 269 -6.51 -0.13 7.57
C PRO A 269 -6.04 1.19 6.99
N LYS A 270 -6.00 1.34 5.66
CA LYS A 270 -5.53 2.58 5.00
C LYS A 270 -6.27 3.83 5.46
N PHE A 271 -7.59 3.75 5.67
CA PHE A 271 -8.37 4.88 6.16
C PHE A 271 -8.03 5.32 7.59
N LEU A 272 -7.28 4.48 8.33
CA LEU A 272 -6.71 4.77 9.65
C LEU A 272 -5.18 4.82 9.61
N GLU A 273 -4.53 4.71 8.45
CA GLU A 273 -3.07 4.82 8.38
C GLU A 273 -2.65 6.28 8.64
N GLU A 274 -1.45 6.47 9.20
CA GLU A 274 -0.89 7.82 9.30
C GLU A 274 -0.73 8.34 7.86
N GLY A 275 -1.23 9.54 7.57
CA GLY A 275 -0.65 10.32 6.47
C GLY A 275 0.87 10.40 6.64
N ASP A 276 1.61 10.85 5.62
CA ASP A 276 3.09 10.90 5.62
C ASP A 276 3.77 11.62 6.83
N GLY A 277 2.99 12.18 7.77
CA GLY A 277 3.43 12.69 9.07
C GLY A 277 3.20 11.71 10.23
N ASP A 278 4.31 11.28 10.82
CA ASP A 278 4.49 10.49 12.07
C ASP A 278 4.00 11.27 13.32
N ARG A 279 2.83 11.91 13.26
CA ARG A 279 2.34 12.82 14.29
C ARG A 279 1.00 12.34 14.85
N ASP A 280 1.04 11.71 16.00
CA ASP A 280 -0.17 11.48 16.79
C ASP A 280 -0.52 12.73 17.61
N LEU A 281 -1.81 13.06 17.64
CA LEU A 281 -2.33 14.14 18.47
C LEU A 281 -3.32 13.57 19.49
N HIS A 282 -2.84 13.32 20.71
CA HIS A 282 -3.66 12.72 21.77
C HIS A 282 -4.53 13.72 22.54
N ILE A 283 -4.26 15.02 22.40
CA ILE A 283 -4.95 16.11 23.09
C ILE A 283 -5.85 16.82 22.09
N LYS A 284 -7.12 17.02 22.47
CA LYS A 284 -8.09 17.71 21.61
C LYS A 284 -7.61 19.16 21.33
N PRO A 285 -7.55 19.60 20.07
CA PRO A 285 -7.23 20.98 19.73
C PRO A 285 -8.21 21.95 20.40
N ASP A 286 -7.66 22.98 21.06
CA ASP A 286 -8.45 24.07 21.62
C ASP A 286 -8.55 25.20 20.57
N PRO A 287 -9.76 25.55 20.09
CA PRO A 287 -9.94 26.62 19.10
C PRO A 287 -9.28 27.95 19.51
N SER A 288 -9.12 28.21 20.80
CA SER A 288 -8.49 29.46 21.27
C SER A 288 -7.02 29.60 20.83
N ASN A 289 -6.32 28.49 20.54
CA ASN A 289 -4.92 28.49 20.12
C ASN A 289 -4.71 28.86 18.63
N PHE A 290 -5.79 28.94 17.85
CA PHE A 290 -5.72 29.14 16.39
C PHE A 290 -6.06 30.57 15.95
N TRP A 291 -6.25 31.48 16.90
CA TRP A 291 -6.36 32.90 16.62
C TRP A 291 -4.97 33.51 16.43
N ARG A 292 -4.73 34.16 15.30
CA ARG A 292 -3.47 34.84 14.99
C ARG A 292 -3.72 36.33 14.78
N GLU A 293 -2.75 37.14 15.21
CA GLU A 293 -2.75 38.55 14.86
C GLU A 293 -2.28 38.70 13.42
N VAL A 294 -3.12 39.33 12.60
CA VAL A 294 -2.84 39.64 11.20
C VAL A 294 -2.91 41.15 11.01
N THR A 295 -2.22 41.65 9.99
CA THR A 295 -2.29 43.07 9.64
C THR A 295 -3.41 43.25 8.62
N GLY A 296 -4.46 43.98 8.99
CA GLY A 296 -5.56 44.34 8.11
C GLY A 296 -5.10 45.22 6.94
N GLU A 297 -5.95 45.38 5.93
CA GLU A 297 -5.65 46.18 4.74
C GLU A 297 -5.36 47.66 5.07
N ASP A 298 -5.84 48.14 6.22
CA ASP A 298 -5.63 49.49 6.76
C ASP A 298 -4.36 49.62 7.63
N GLY A 299 -3.58 48.54 7.77
CA GLY A 299 -2.39 48.47 8.62
C GLY A 299 -2.66 48.31 10.11
N GLN A 300 -3.92 48.11 10.53
CA GLN A 300 -4.27 47.86 11.92
C GLN A 300 -4.17 46.36 12.28
N PRO A 301 -3.87 46.03 13.55
CA PRO A 301 -3.88 44.64 14.00
C PRO A 301 -5.31 44.10 14.09
N GLU A 302 -5.58 43.04 13.34
CA GLU A 302 -6.82 42.26 13.38
C GLU A 302 -6.54 40.85 13.91
N ARG A 303 -7.60 40.11 14.27
CA ARG A 303 -7.50 38.70 14.66
C ARG A 303 -8.21 37.84 13.63
N GLU A 304 -7.47 36.92 13.05
CA GLU A 304 -7.98 35.94 12.11
C GLU A 304 -7.86 34.54 12.71
N PHE A 305 -8.88 33.72 12.51
CA PHE A 305 -8.86 32.33 12.92
C PHE A 305 -8.25 31.47 11.81
N ASP A 306 -7.26 30.66 12.15
CA ASP A 306 -6.64 29.72 11.23
C ASP A 306 -7.50 28.45 11.08
N ASP A 307 -8.55 28.55 10.26
CA ASP A 307 -9.45 27.42 9.95
C ASP A 307 -8.66 26.23 9.38
N GLU A 308 -7.65 26.47 8.55
CA GLU A 308 -6.86 25.41 7.92
C GLU A 308 -6.09 24.59 8.95
N ALA A 309 -5.33 25.26 9.84
CA ALA A 309 -4.60 24.54 10.88
C ALA A 309 -5.52 23.89 11.92
N PHE A 310 -6.63 24.56 12.30
CA PHE A 310 -7.58 23.98 13.25
C PHE A 310 -8.25 22.71 12.69
N ASN A 311 -8.67 22.74 11.43
CA ASN A 311 -9.27 21.59 10.77
C ASN A 311 -8.26 20.45 10.60
N TRP A 312 -7.02 20.78 10.22
CA TRP A 312 -5.95 19.79 10.11
C TRP A 312 -5.63 19.11 11.46
N GLU A 313 -5.45 19.89 12.55
CA GLU A 313 -5.21 19.31 13.88
C GLU A 313 -6.43 18.54 14.40
N SER A 314 -7.65 19.01 14.11
CA SER A 314 -8.87 18.32 14.53
C SER A 314 -9.04 16.97 13.83
N ALA A 315 -8.75 16.91 12.52
CA ALA A 315 -8.72 15.67 11.76
C ALA A 315 -7.63 14.72 12.30
N LEU A 316 -6.43 15.23 12.56
CA LEU A 316 -5.33 14.43 13.11
C LEU A 316 -5.66 13.84 14.48
N TYR A 317 -6.23 14.65 15.39
CA TYR A 317 -6.70 14.19 16.69
C TYR A 317 -7.75 13.09 16.54
N ARG A 318 -8.70 13.28 15.62
CA ARG A 318 -9.75 12.30 15.34
C ARG A 318 -9.15 10.98 14.85
N ASP A 319 -8.25 11.00 13.88
CA ASP A 319 -7.58 9.81 13.35
C ASP A 319 -6.77 9.09 14.43
N THR A 320 -6.05 9.82 15.29
CA THR A 320 -5.34 9.25 16.45
C THR A 320 -6.32 8.52 17.37
N LYS A 321 -7.49 9.10 17.67
CA LYS A 321 -8.51 8.44 18.51
C LYS A 321 -9.13 7.22 17.86
N LEU A 322 -9.41 7.26 16.57
CA LEU A 322 -9.93 6.11 15.84
C LEU A 322 -8.91 4.97 15.76
N ARG A 323 -7.63 5.29 15.61
CA ARG A 323 -6.53 4.31 15.66
C ARG A 323 -6.39 3.67 17.04
N GLU A 324 -6.44 4.47 18.11
CA GLU A 324 -6.45 3.97 19.50
C GLU A 324 -7.60 2.97 19.69
N VAL A 325 -8.82 3.32 19.26
CA VAL A 325 -10.00 2.43 19.33
C VAL A 325 -9.77 1.16 18.54
N PHE A 326 -9.25 1.24 17.33
CA PHE A 326 -8.94 0.08 16.50
C PHE A 326 -7.96 -0.87 17.19
N GLU A 327 -6.84 -0.33 17.69
CA GLU A 327 -5.81 -1.12 18.35
C GLU A 327 -6.30 -1.76 19.65
N GLU A 328 -7.04 -1.02 20.48
CA GLU A 328 -7.66 -1.55 21.71
C GLU A 328 -8.62 -2.68 21.38
N THR A 329 -9.50 -2.47 20.40
CA THR A 329 -10.46 -3.48 19.96
C THR A 329 -9.76 -4.73 19.40
N MET A 330 -8.69 -4.56 18.63
CA MET A 330 -7.92 -5.69 18.10
C MET A 330 -7.15 -6.43 19.20
N LYS A 331 -6.64 -5.74 20.22
CA LYS A 331 -6.02 -6.37 21.41
C LYS A 331 -7.02 -7.26 22.15
N GLU A 332 -8.27 -6.82 22.27
CA GLU A 332 -9.34 -7.57 22.90
C GLU A 332 -9.83 -8.75 22.04
N LEU A 333 -10.13 -8.50 20.77
CA LEU A 333 -10.78 -9.50 19.89
C LEU A 333 -9.80 -10.54 19.34
N SER A 334 -8.55 -10.16 19.10
CA SER A 334 -7.55 -11.00 18.43
C SER A 334 -6.11 -10.59 18.79
N PRO A 335 -5.63 -10.86 20.02
CA PRO A 335 -4.29 -10.47 20.46
C PRO A 335 -3.17 -11.04 19.56
N GLY A 336 -3.37 -12.22 18.99
CA GLY A 336 -2.43 -12.81 18.02
C GLY A 336 -2.27 -11.99 16.74
N TRP A 337 -3.31 -11.25 16.31
CA TRP A 337 -3.20 -10.30 15.20
C TRP A 337 -2.25 -9.16 15.55
N VAL A 338 -2.35 -8.64 16.77
CA VAL A 338 -1.50 -7.53 17.26
C VAL A 338 -0.05 -7.98 17.39
N GLU A 339 0.19 -9.20 17.88
CA GLU A 339 1.51 -9.80 17.94
C GLU A 339 2.14 -9.92 16.54
N VAL A 340 1.37 -10.43 15.57
CA VAL A 340 1.81 -10.48 14.17
C VAL A 340 2.09 -9.08 13.64
N ALA A 341 1.20 -8.12 13.86
CA ALA A 341 1.39 -6.74 13.44
C ALA A 341 2.69 -6.17 14.00
N GLU A 342 3.00 -6.37 15.28
CA GLU A 342 4.20 -5.81 15.90
C GLU A 342 5.50 -6.47 15.39
N ARG A 343 5.56 -7.80 15.40
CA ARG A 343 6.76 -8.55 14.98
C ARG A 343 7.06 -8.40 13.49
N SER A 344 6.05 -8.04 12.69
CA SER A 344 6.14 -7.98 11.24
C SER A 344 6.56 -6.64 10.66
N LYS A 345 6.86 -5.64 11.50
CA LYS A 345 7.40 -4.34 11.08
C LYS A 345 8.56 -4.42 10.05
N PRO A 346 9.59 -5.27 10.20
CA PRO A 346 10.65 -5.40 9.18
C PRO A 346 10.15 -5.96 7.84
N PHE A 347 9.26 -6.96 7.84
CA PHE A 347 8.68 -7.52 6.62
C PHE A 347 7.87 -6.48 5.84
N ARG A 348 7.08 -5.68 6.56
CA ARG A 348 6.30 -4.60 5.95
C ARG A 348 7.17 -3.49 5.39
N LEU A 349 8.24 -3.12 6.08
CA LEU A 349 9.18 -2.14 5.55
C LEU A 349 9.84 -2.65 4.26
N TYR A 350 10.22 -3.94 4.21
CA TYR A 350 10.71 -4.58 3.00
C TYR A 350 9.67 -4.52 1.87
N SER A 351 8.44 -4.99 2.11
CA SER A 351 7.34 -5.00 1.12
C SER A 351 7.05 -3.59 0.61
N ARG A 352 7.01 -2.58 1.50
CA ARG A 352 6.77 -1.18 1.14
C ARG A 352 7.91 -0.58 0.31
N MET A 353 9.17 -0.91 0.61
CA MET A 353 10.32 -0.54 -0.23
C MET A 353 10.25 -1.16 -1.63
N LEU A 354 9.72 -2.39 -1.73
CA LEU A 354 9.51 -3.04 -3.02
C LEU A 354 8.33 -2.39 -3.77
N ARG A 355 7.19 -2.09 -3.15
CA ARG A 355 6.05 -1.46 -3.84
C ARG A 355 6.43 -0.15 -4.55
N GLY A 356 7.24 0.68 -3.90
CA GLY A 356 7.73 1.95 -4.46
C GLY A 356 9.03 1.85 -5.26
N TYR A 357 9.35 0.71 -5.88
CA TYR A 357 10.67 0.49 -6.48
C TYR A 357 11.01 1.45 -7.63
N ASP A 358 10.01 1.99 -8.33
CA ASP A 358 10.14 2.86 -9.50
C ASP A 358 9.74 4.31 -9.24
N GLU A 359 9.42 4.65 -7.99
CA GLU A 359 9.00 5.98 -7.59
C GLU A 359 10.20 6.87 -7.17
N PRO A 360 10.49 7.99 -7.85
CA PRO A 360 11.68 8.81 -7.57
C PRO A 360 11.81 9.26 -6.11
N TRP A 361 10.68 9.57 -5.46
CA TRP A 361 10.67 9.93 -4.04
C TRP A 361 11.06 8.76 -3.13
N TRP A 362 10.62 7.55 -3.46
CA TRP A 362 10.98 6.33 -2.74
C TRP A 362 12.47 6.02 -2.93
N LEU A 363 12.99 6.16 -4.15
CA LEU A 363 14.40 5.98 -4.45
C LEU A 363 15.31 6.89 -3.63
N ARG A 364 14.91 8.17 -3.46
CA ARG A 364 15.63 9.13 -2.62
C ARG A 364 15.75 8.68 -1.17
N ARG A 365 14.69 8.08 -0.63
CA ARG A 365 14.63 7.61 0.76
C ARG A 365 15.10 6.16 0.93
N PHE A 366 15.50 5.48 -0.15
CA PHE A 366 15.82 4.06 -0.13
C PHE A 366 16.94 3.73 0.86
N ASP A 367 18.08 4.41 0.78
CA ASP A 367 19.24 4.07 1.62
C ASP A 367 18.95 4.30 3.12
N LEU A 368 18.12 5.29 3.47
CA LEU A 368 17.63 5.52 4.82
C LEU A 368 16.73 4.35 5.29
N LYS A 369 15.74 3.97 4.47
CA LYS A 369 14.80 2.88 4.77
C LYS A 369 15.51 1.53 4.83
N TYR A 370 16.47 1.29 3.94
CA TYR A 370 17.32 0.12 3.93
C TYR A 370 18.14 -0.01 5.22
N CYS A 371 18.80 1.09 5.64
CA CYS A 371 19.50 1.10 6.93
C CYS A 371 18.56 0.82 8.11
N LYS A 372 17.34 1.38 8.11
CA LYS A 372 16.32 1.12 9.13
C LYS A 372 15.92 -0.36 9.14
N LEU A 373 15.66 -0.95 7.97
CA LEU A 373 15.33 -2.38 7.81
C LEU A 373 16.43 -3.29 8.39
N VAL A 374 17.69 -3.04 8.01
CA VAL A 374 18.84 -3.82 8.52
C VAL A 374 18.96 -3.73 10.04
N LYS A 375 18.74 -2.54 10.62
CA LYS A 375 18.74 -2.35 12.08
C LYS A 375 17.61 -3.12 12.76
N MET A 376 16.38 -3.01 12.25
CA MET A 376 15.22 -3.70 12.78
C MET A 376 15.39 -5.22 12.74
N HIS A 377 15.88 -5.75 11.62
CA HIS A 377 16.10 -7.18 11.46
C HIS A 377 17.20 -7.71 12.40
N LYS A 378 18.30 -6.97 12.56
CA LYS A 378 19.35 -7.32 13.54
C LYS A 378 18.84 -7.29 14.98
N ALA A 379 17.98 -6.34 15.34
CA ALA A 379 17.38 -6.27 16.67
C ALA A 379 16.45 -7.47 16.93
N ALA A 380 15.58 -7.80 15.95
CA ALA A 380 14.69 -8.96 16.03
C ALA A 380 15.46 -10.28 16.21
N LYS A 381 16.52 -10.51 15.42
CA LYS A 381 17.38 -11.70 15.56
C LYS A 381 18.03 -11.79 16.95
N LYS A 382 18.42 -10.66 17.56
CA LYS A 382 19.02 -10.64 18.90
C LYS A 382 18.02 -10.97 20.01
N GLY A 383 16.78 -10.48 19.91
CA GLY A 383 15.71 -10.80 20.87
C GLY A 383 15.39 -12.30 20.89
N LEU A 384 15.28 -12.91 19.70
CA LEU A 384 15.08 -14.36 19.54
C LEU A 384 16.19 -15.19 20.19
N THR A 385 17.46 -14.79 20.09
CA THR A 385 18.56 -15.50 20.76
C THR A 385 18.58 -15.36 22.29
N GLN A 386 17.95 -14.32 22.85
CA GLN A 386 17.88 -14.14 24.30
C GLN A 386 16.76 -14.97 24.94
N GLU A 387 15.63 -15.15 24.26
CA GLU A 387 14.54 -16.04 24.72
C GLU A 387 14.95 -17.51 24.75
N VAL A 388 15.71 -17.98 23.75
CA VAL A 388 16.20 -19.37 23.67
C VAL A 388 17.23 -19.71 24.77
N HIS A 389 17.83 -18.73 25.43
CA HIS A 389 18.72 -18.95 26.59
C HIS A 389 18.04 -18.70 27.95
N GLY A 390 16.80 -18.19 27.96
CA GLY A 390 16.00 -17.97 29.17
C GLY A 390 15.16 -19.17 29.60
N GLU A 391 14.94 -20.16 28.73
CA GLU A 391 14.16 -21.38 29.02
C GLU A 391 15.01 -22.58 29.46
N SER A 392 16.24 -22.34 29.91
CA SER A 392 17.12 -23.39 30.44
C SER A 392 17.72 -22.98 31.79
N LEU A 393 16.87 -22.77 32.80
CA LEU A 393 17.24 -22.79 34.22
C LEU A 393 16.11 -23.35 35.09
#